data_AF-A0A7V0Q9P8-F1
#
_entry.id   AF-A0A7V0Q9P8-F1
#
_cell.length_a   1.000
_cell.length_b   1.000
_cell.length_c   1.000
_cell.angle_alpha   90.00
_cell.angle_beta   90.00
_cell.angle_gamma   90.00
#
_symmetry.space_group_name_H-M   'P 1'
#
loop_
_entity.id
_entity.type
_entity.pdbx_description
1 polymer ?
#
loop_
_entity_poly.entity_id
_entity_poly.type
_entity_poly.pdbx_seq_one_letter_code
_entity_poly.pdbx_strand_id
1 'polypeptide(L)'
;KQPEADRERIGLIGLSIGGAASIYAAAQDPRIKSVVTVGAFAHPGEVMRYEFRQHHIPFFPLVWLLFKYVEFRIGAKLDAIAPVKNIHRANASIFLIHGEKDVIVPPGQAHQLESAGNPEKVHLWLIPEKGHSDCHFHPEFWGKVESFLEHTLHAQKTQNQARKDKFQDD
;
A
#
# COMPACT_ATOMS: atom_id res chain seq x y z
N LYS A 1 -11.32 -23.07 -7.62
CA LYS A 1 -10.50 -22.25 -8.55
C LYS A 1 -11.46 -21.32 -9.28
N GLN A 2 -11.09 -20.05 -9.49
CA GLN A 2 -11.89 -19.06 -10.25
C GLN A 2 -11.32 -18.97 -11.67
N PRO A 3 -11.86 -19.71 -12.66
CA PRO A 3 -11.35 -19.73 -14.04
C PRO A 3 -11.49 -18.39 -14.77
N GLU A 4 -12.37 -17.52 -14.30
CA GLU A 4 -12.61 -16.18 -14.83
C GLU A 4 -11.48 -15.18 -14.50
N ALA A 5 -10.68 -15.46 -13.47
CA ALA A 5 -9.62 -14.58 -13.00
C ALA A 5 -8.25 -14.96 -13.59
N ASP A 6 -7.61 -14.01 -14.27
CA ASP A 6 -6.25 -14.16 -14.76
C ASP A 6 -5.24 -14.03 -13.61
N ARG A 7 -4.55 -15.13 -13.32
CA ARG A 7 -3.60 -15.25 -12.19
C ARG A 7 -2.36 -14.36 -12.35
N GLU A 8 -2.08 -13.89 -13.56
CA GLU A 8 -0.94 -13.00 -13.84
C GLU A 8 -1.33 -11.52 -13.83
N ARG A 9 -2.62 -11.20 -13.62
CA ARG A 9 -3.16 -9.82 -13.60
C ARG A 9 -3.92 -9.53 -12.31
N ILE A 10 -3.25 -9.73 -11.18
CA ILE A 10 -3.83 -9.47 -9.85
C ILE A 10 -3.50 -8.03 -9.43
N GLY A 11 -4.54 -7.24 -9.20
CA GLY A 11 -4.47 -5.91 -8.59
C GLY A 11 -5.10 -5.89 -7.19
N LEU A 12 -4.56 -5.07 -6.29
CA LEU A 12 -5.14 -4.84 -4.96
C LEU A 12 -5.51 -3.36 -4.79
N ILE A 13 -6.64 -3.11 -4.15
CA ILE A 13 -7.04 -1.77 -3.69
C ILE A 13 -7.30 -1.85 -2.20
N GLY A 14 -6.71 -0.94 -1.43
CA GLY A 14 -6.82 -0.97 0.02
C GLY A 14 -6.91 0.41 0.66
N LEU A 15 -7.85 0.58 1.59
CA LEU A 15 -7.99 1.77 2.43
C LEU A 15 -7.25 1.56 3.76
N SER A 16 -6.44 2.52 4.19
CA SER A 16 -5.81 2.56 5.51
C SER A 16 -4.99 1.30 5.81
N ILE A 17 -5.36 0.52 6.84
CA ILE A 17 -4.81 -0.81 7.14
C ILE A 17 -4.84 -1.73 5.91
N GLY A 18 -5.90 -1.70 5.10
CA GLY A 18 -5.98 -2.49 3.87
C GLY A 18 -4.96 -2.06 2.82
N GLY A 19 -4.63 -0.76 2.76
CA GLY A 19 -3.57 -0.25 1.89
C GLY A 19 -2.19 -0.71 2.35
N ALA A 20 -1.91 -0.59 3.65
CA ALA A 20 -0.69 -1.11 4.27
C ALA A 20 -0.52 -2.62 4.04
N ALA A 21 -1.59 -3.40 4.24
CA ALA A 21 -1.61 -4.83 3.99
C ALA A 21 -1.40 -5.17 2.51
N SER A 22 -1.94 -4.37 1.59
CA SER A 22 -1.76 -4.57 0.14
C SER A 22 -0.31 -4.35 -0.28
N ILE A 23 0.36 -3.32 0.25
CA ILE A 23 1.79 -3.08 0.04
C ILE A 23 2.60 -4.27 0.57
N TYR A 24 2.32 -4.71 1.81
CA TYR A 24 3.00 -5.86 2.39
C TYR A 24 2.79 -7.13 1.57
N ALA A 25 1.56 -7.41 1.12
CA ALA A 25 1.25 -8.56 0.28
C ALA A 25 2.02 -8.52 -1.04
N ALA A 26 2.07 -7.37 -1.71
CA ALA A 26 2.81 -7.22 -2.97
C ALA A 26 4.34 -7.39 -2.82
N ALA A 27 4.87 -7.14 -1.62
CA ALA A 27 6.27 -7.43 -1.29
C ALA A 27 6.55 -8.92 -1.07
N GLN A 28 5.54 -9.72 -0.72
CA GLN A 28 5.68 -11.17 -0.51
C GLN A 28 5.27 -12.00 -1.73
N ASP A 29 4.34 -11.50 -2.55
CA ASP A 29 3.75 -12.25 -3.65
C ASP A 29 3.95 -11.53 -5.00
N PRO A 30 4.87 -12.01 -5.87
CA PRO A 30 5.17 -11.38 -7.15
C PRO A 30 4.05 -11.50 -8.19
N ARG A 31 2.96 -12.24 -7.88
CA ARG A 31 1.77 -12.30 -8.74
C ARG A 31 0.92 -11.04 -8.66
N ILE A 32 1.04 -10.27 -7.57
CA ILE A 32 0.39 -8.96 -7.45
C ILE A 32 1.17 -7.97 -8.32
N LYS A 33 0.49 -7.37 -9.30
CA LYS A 33 1.11 -6.50 -10.31
C LYS A 33 0.81 -5.03 -10.11
N SER A 34 -0.28 -4.73 -9.42
CA SER A 34 -0.75 -3.37 -9.20
C SER A 34 -1.33 -3.22 -7.79
N VAL A 35 -0.99 -2.13 -7.11
CA VAL A 35 -1.53 -1.78 -5.81
C VAL A 35 -1.99 -0.33 -5.83
N VAL A 36 -3.23 -0.08 -5.43
CA VAL A 36 -3.74 1.26 -5.16
C VAL A 36 -4.04 1.34 -3.67
N THR A 37 -3.48 2.33 -2.99
CA THR A 37 -3.78 2.56 -1.58
C THR A 37 -4.45 3.90 -1.38
N VAL A 38 -5.39 3.98 -0.44
CA VAL A 38 -5.97 5.23 0.03
C VAL A 38 -5.64 5.37 1.50
N GLY A 39 -4.91 6.41 1.90
CA GLY A 39 -4.63 6.67 3.31
C GLY A 39 -3.73 5.62 3.99
N ALA A 40 -2.86 4.92 3.25
CA ALA A 40 -2.00 3.89 3.82
C ALA A 40 -0.94 4.49 4.77
N PHE A 41 -0.63 3.77 5.85
CA PHE A 41 0.45 4.14 6.76
C PHE A 41 1.78 3.51 6.38
N ALA A 42 2.87 4.15 6.78
CA ALA A 42 4.23 3.67 6.61
C ALA A 42 4.61 2.65 7.69
N HIS A 43 4.22 2.91 8.94
CA HIS A 43 4.54 2.04 10.07
C HIS A 43 3.38 1.93 11.08
N PRO A 44 2.88 0.72 11.39
CA PRO A 44 1.69 0.54 12.24
C PRO A 44 1.90 1.07 13.66
N GLY A 45 3.09 0.85 14.22
CA GLY A 45 3.46 1.38 15.53
C GLY A 45 3.66 2.90 15.58
N GLU A 46 3.86 3.59 14.45
CA GLU A 46 3.96 5.05 14.44
C GLU A 46 2.59 5.68 14.46
N VAL A 47 1.69 5.20 13.59
CA VAL A 47 0.31 5.68 13.52
C VAL A 47 -0.45 5.39 14.81
N MET A 48 -0.31 4.18 15.38
CA MET A 48 -0.92 3.91 16.69
C MET A 48 -0.39 4.84 17.79
N ARG A 49 0.93 5.09 17.83
CA ARG A 49 1.49 6.05 18.81
C ARG A 49 1.01 7.46 18.58
N TYR A 50 0.86 7.87 17.33
CA TYR A 50 0.29 9.17 16.97
C TYR A 50 -1.14 9.29 17.50
N GLU A 51 -1.99 8.30 17.22
CA GLU A 51 -3.37 8.26 17.70
C GLU A 51 -3.45 8.31 19.23
N PHE A 52 -2.68 7.47 19.93
CA PHE A 52 -2.68 7.46 21.40
C PHE A 52 -2.24 8.81 22.00
N ARG A 53 -1.31 9.53 21.35
CA ARG A 53 -0.93 10.88 21.78
C ARG A 53 -2.06 11.88 21.62
N GLN A 54 -2.85 11.80 20.54
CA GLN A 54 -4.02 12.68 20.36
C GLN A 54 -5.06 12.49 21.47
N HIS A 55 -5.20 11.26 21.97
CA HIS A 55 -6.10 10.94 23.10
C HIS A 55 -5.43 11.06 24.49
N HIS A 56 -4.23 11.64 24.57
CA HIS A 56 -3.49 11.83 25.83
C HIS A 56 -3.20 10.53 26.60
N ILE A 57 -3.11 9.40 25.89
CA ILE A 57 -2.82 8.09 26.48
C ILE A 57 -1.30 7.91 26.60
N PRO A 58 -0.76 7.67 27.81
CA PRO A 58 0.68 7.54 28.01
C PRO A 58 1.23 6.28 27.34
N PHE A 59 2.39 6.40 26.69
CA PHE A 59 3.01 5.28 25.98
C PHE A 59 3.40 4.14 26.92
N PHE A 60 4.02 4.48 28.05
CA PHE A 60 4.39 3.52 29.07
C PHE A 60 3.46 3.62 30.29
N PRO A 61 3.00 2.49 30.86
CA PRO A 61 3.22 1.10 30.41
C PRO A 61 2.16 0.59 29.41
N LEU A 62 1.04 1.30 29.24
CA LEU A 62 -0.16 0.76 28.60
C LEU A 62 0.01 0.45 27.10
N VAL A 63 0.39 1.44 26.29
CA VAL A 63 0.53 1.27 24.83
C VAL A 63 1.69 0.32 24.51
N TRP A 64 2.77 0.38 25.29
CA TRP A 64 3.89 -0.55 25.16
C TRP A 64 3.45 -2.01 25.36
N LEU A 65 2.65 -2.29 26.41
CA LEU A 65 2.16 -3.65 26.67
C LEU A 65 1.18 -4.11 25.58
N LEU A 66 0.32 -3.21 25.10
CA LEU A 66 -0.55 -3.49 23.96
C LEU A 66 0.27 -3.87 22.71
N PHE A 67 1.34 -3.14 22.40
CA PHE A 67 2.19 -3.46 21.26
C PHE A 67 2.83 -4.84 21.42
N LYS A 68 3.31 -5.18 22.62
CA LYS A 68 3.86 -6.52 22.89
C LYS A 68 2.82 -7.62 22.72
N TYR A 69 1.60 -7.37 23.18
CA TYR A 69 0.50 -8.31 22.98
C TYR A 69 0.15 -8.49 21.49
N VAL A 70 0.08 -7.40 20.73
CA VAL A 70 -0.18 -7.45 19.28
C VAL A 70 0.93 -8.19 18.55
N GLU A 71 2.20 -7.90 18.83
CA GLU A 71 3.35 -8.60 18.26
C GLU A 71 3.31 -10.10 18.58
N PHE A 72 2.98 -10.46 19.82
CA PHE A 72 2.81 -11.85 20.24
C PHE A 72 1.68 -12.56 19.48
N ARG A 73 0.52 -11.91 19.34
CA ARG A 73 -0.66 -12.46 18.65
C ARG A 73 -0.44 -12.62 17.15
N ILE A 74 0.28 -11.71 16.52
CA ILE A 74 0.62 -11.78 15.09
C ILE A 74 1.77 -12.77 14.86
N GLY A 75 2.61 -13.01 15.87
CA GLY A 75 3.84 -13.80 15.74
C GLY A 75 4.95 -13.06 14.99
N ALA A 76 4.82 -11.74 14.81
CA ALA A 76 5.79 -10.90 14.12
C ALA A 76 5.89 -9.54 14.79
N LYS A 77 7.08 -8.93 14.71
CA LYS A 77 7.27 -7.54 15.15
C LYS A 77 6.53 -6.60 14.21
N LEU A 78 5.92 -5.54 14.78
CA LEU A 78 5.25 -4.49 14.00
C LEU A 78 6.19 -3.87 12.96
N ASP A 79 7.46 -3.76 13.34
CA ASP A 79 8.55 -3.27 12.52
C ASP A 79 8.82 -4.16 11.29
N ALA A 80 8.73 -5.49 11.44
CA ALA A 80 8.99 -6.43 10.35
C ALA A 80 7.88 -6.41 9.29
N ILE A 81 6.64 -6.15 9.72
CA ILE A 81 5.46 -6.07 8.84
C ILE A 81 5.18 -4.65 8.34
N ALA A 82 6.00 -3.67 8.71
CA ALA A 82 5.79 -2.28 8.35
C ALA A 82 5.90 -2.10 6.82
N PRO A 83 4.90 -1.47 6.16
CA PRO A 83 4.94 -1.20 4.72
C PRO A 83 6.21 -0.49 4.26
N VAL A 84 6.71 0.50 5.01
CA VAL A 84 7.94 1.24 4.69
C VAL A 84 9.17 0.34 4.58
N LYS A 85 9.21 -0.78 5.31
CA LYS A 85 10.32 -1.75 5.25
C LYS A 85 10.17 -2.78 4.15
N ASN A 86 9.00 -2.85 3.52
CA ASN A 86 8.67 -3.91 2.57
C ASN A 86 8.41 -3.37 1.16
N ILE A 87 8.01 -2.11 1.02
CA ILE A 87 7.57 -1.51 -0.25
C ILE A 87 8.62 -1.62 -1.38
N HIS A 88 9.91 -1.46 -1.08
CA HIS A 88 10.99 -1.59 -2.05
C HIS A 88 11.12 -3.00 -2.66
N ARG A 89 10.59 -4.03 -2.00
CA ARG A 89 10.63 -5.42 -2.47
C ARG A 89 9.49 -5.76 -3.42
N ALA A 90 8.48 -4.89 -3.51
CA ALA A 90 7.31 -5.14 -4.35
C ALA A 90 7.68 -5.05 -5.84
N ASN A 91 7.29 -6.06 -6.61
CA ASN A 91 7.39 -6.01 -8.06
C ASN A 91 6.25 -5.19 -8.69
N ALA A 92 5.16 -5.01 -7.96
CA ALA A 92 3.99 -4.25 -8.36
C ALA A 92 4.31 -2.76 -8.55
N SER A 93 3.59 -2.12 -9.47
CA SER A 93 3.43 -0.67 -9.45
C SER A 93 2.47 -0.30 -8.32
N ILE A 94 2.77 0.78 -7.59
CA ILE A 94 2.03 1.20 -6.40
C ILE A 94 1.59 2.66 -6.56
N PHE A 95 0.28 2.89 -6.49
CA PHE A 95 -0.29 4.22 -6.47
C PHE A 95 -0.75 4.56 -5.05
N LEU A 96 -0.02 5.48 -4.41
CA LEU A 96 -0.31 5.98 -3.08
C LEU A 96 -1.23 7.18 -3.20
N ILE A 97 -2.50 7.04 -2.85
CA ILE A 97 -3.45 8.14 -2.77
C ILE A 97 -3.60 8.54 -1.31
N HIS A 98 -3.45 9.82 -1.01
CA HIS A 98 -3.52 10.30 0.38
C HIS A 98 -4.16 11.68 0.46
N GLY A 99 -5.01 11.91 1.46
CA GLY A 99 -5.58 13.24 1.70
C GLY A 99 -4.59 14.15 2.42
N GLU A 100 -4.41 15.39 1.97
CA GLU A 100 -3.52 16.35 2.63
C GLU A 100 -3.97 16.74 4.04
N LYS A 101 -5.28 16.63 4.33
CA LYS A 101 -5.90 16.90 5.63
C LYS A 101 -6.18 15.61 6.41
N ASP A 102 -5.51 14.51 6.09
CA ASP A 102 -5.66 13.27 6.84
C ASP A 102 -5.08 13.42 8.26
N VAL A 103 -5.99 13.47 9.24
CA VAL A 103 -5.63 13.56 10.67
C VAL A 103 -5.51 12.21 11.34
N ILE A 104 -5.89 11.11 10.68
CA ILE A 104 -5.81 9.73 11.22
C ILE A 104 -4.48 9.11 10.84
N VAL A 105 -4.11 9.23 9.57
CA VAL A 105 -2.80 8.85 9.03
C VAL A 105 -2.17 10.09 8.43
N PRO A 106 -1.31 10.82 9.16
CA PRO A 106 -0.74 12.07 8.68
C PRO A 106 -0.02 11.92 7.32
N PRO A 107 -0.07 12.91 6.42
CA PRO A 107 0.55 12.84 5.09
C PRO A 107 2.04 12.49 5.08
N GLY A 108 2.76 12.79 6.17
CA GLY A 108 4.14 12.36 6.35
C GLY A 108 4.35 10.85 6.21
N GLN A 109 3.34 10.02 6.51
CA GLN A 109 3.39 8.58 6.28
C GLN A 109 3.40 8.25 4.78
N ALA A 110 2.65 8.98 3.96
CA ALA A 110 2.64 8.79 2.52
C ALA A 110 3.99 9.15 1.89
N HIS A 111 4.62 10.24 2.34
CA HIS A 111 5.97 10.62 1.91
C HIS A 111 7.04 9.60 2.33
N GLN A 112 6.92 9.02 3.52
CA GLN A 112 7.82 7.94 3.95
C GLN A 112 7.69 6.70 3.03
N LEU A 113 6.47 6.34 2.64
CA LEU A 113 6.21 5.25 1.71
C LEU A 113 6.81 5.53 0.33
N GLU A 114 6.55 6.72 -0.22
CA GLU A 114 7.10 7.16 -1.50
C GLU A 114 8.64 7.11 -1.50
N SER A 115 9.26 7.68 -0.46
CA SER A 115 10.72 7.75 -0.32
C SER A 115 11.38 6.38 -0.14
N ALA A 116 10.68 5.43 0.49
CA ALA A 116 11.17 4.06 0.67
C ALA A 116 10.89 3.16 -0.54
N GLY A 117 10.03 3.59 -1.46
CA GLY A 117 9.65 2.86 -2.66
C GLY A 117 10.65 2.94 -3.80
N ASN A 118 10.47 2.11 -4.82
CA ASN A 118 11.17 2.32 -6.10
C ASN A 118 10.52 3.52 -6.82
N PRO A 119 11.27 4.59 -7.15
CA PRO A 119 10.72 5.80 -7.77
C PRO A 119 10.11 5.57 -9.16
N GLU A 120 10.47 4.49 -9.86
CA GLU A 120 9.87 4.13 -11.15
C GLU A 120 8.52 3.41 -11.01
N LYS A 121 8.19 2.91 -9.81
CA LYS A 121 7.01 2.08 -9.56
C LYS A 121 6.04 2.67 -8.58
N VAL A 122 6.51 3.52 -7.68
CA VAL A 122 5.72 4.10 -6.59
C VAL A 122 5.42 5.55 -6.94
N HIS A 123 4.13 5.89 -7.00
CA HIS A 123 3.66 7.22 -7.32
C HIS A 123 2.75 7.73 -6.21
N LEU A 124 3.04 8.91 -5.67
CA LEU A 124 2.21 9.58 -4.68
C LEU A 124 1.29 10.59 -5.34
N TRP A 125 0.01 10.57 -4.95
CA TRP A 125 -0.94 11.62 -5.20
C TRP A 125 -1.55 12.09 -3.89
N LEU A 126 -1.11 13.28 -3.46
CA LEU A 126 -1.74 14.02 -2.39
C LEU A 126 -2.95 14.77 -2.95
N ILE A 127 -4.11 14.61 -2.30
CA ILE A 127 -5.35 15.28 -2.69
C ILE A 127 -5.59 16.44 -1.72
N PRO A 128 -5.53 17.70 -2.20
CA PRO A 128 -5.83 18.87 -1.39
C PRO A 128 -7.23 18.79 -0.78
N GLU A 129 -7.38 19.35 0.42
CA GLU A 129 -8.65 19.45 1.14
C GLU A 129 -9.30 18.11 1.56
N LYS A 130 -8.74 16.96 1.19
CA LYS A 130 -9.25 15.63 1.56
C LYS A 130 -8.60 15.09 2.83
N GLY A 131 -9.37 14.35 3.61
CA GLY A 131 -8.94 13.58 4.78
C GLY A 131 -8.84 12.08 4.51
N HIS A 132 -9.01 11.28 5.57
CA HIS A 132 -8.71 9.85 5.57
C HIS A 132 -9.59 9.00 4.65
N SER A 133 -10.89 9.31 4.59
CA SER A 133 -11.91 8.43 4.00
C SER A 133 -12.75 9.10 2.91
N ASP A 134 -12.37 10.28 2.44
CA ASP A 134 -13.17 11.13 1.54
C ASP A 134 -12.44 11.45 0.22
N CYS A 135 -11.24 10.88 0.02
CA CYS A 135 -10.45 10.99 -1.22
C CYS A 135 -11.24 10.60 -2.47
N HIS A 136 -12.13 9.61 -2.35
CA HIS A 136 -12.97 9.10 -3.43
C HIS A 136 -14.04 10.08 -3.93
N PHE A 137 -14.31 11.16 -3.18
CA PHE A 137 -15.18 12.25 -3.64
C PHE A 137 -14.46 13.26 -4.54
N HIS A 138 -13.15 13.14 -4.75
CA HIS A 138 -12.46 13.97 -5.73
C HIS A 138 -12.89 13.57 -7.16
N PRO A 139 -13.27 14.51 -8.05
CA PRO A 139 -13.81 14.19 -9.37
C PRO A 139 -12.92 13.28 -10.23
N GLU A 140 -11.60 13.45 -10.13
CA GLU A 140 -10.63 12.65 -10.89
C GLU A 140 -10.28 11.29 -10.26
N PHE A 141 -10.79 10.99 -9.05
CA PHE A 141 -10.32 9.84 -8.28
C PHE A 141 -10.47 8.53 -9.03
N TRP A 142 -11.69 8.21 -9.48
CA TRP A 142 -11.95 6.95 -10.16
C TRP A 142 -11.24 6.86 -11.51
N GLY A 143 -11.20 7.95 -12.28
CA GLY A 143 -10.48 8.00 -13.55
C GLY A 143 -8.98 7.73 -13.40
N LYS A 144 -8.31 8.29 -12.38
CA LYS A 144 -6.89 8.00 -12.10
C LYS A 144 -6.67 6.57 -11.62
N VAL A 145 -7.56 6.05 -10.77
CA VAL A 145 -7.49 4.65 -10.29
C VAL A 145 -7.64 3.67 -11.44
N GLU A 146 -8.66 3.85 -12.29
CA GLU A 146 -8.91 3.01 -13.46
C GLU A 146 -7.74 3.06 -14.43
N SER A 147 -7.29 4.26 -14.81
CA SER A 147 -6.15 4.44 -15.72
C SER A 147 -4.87 3.77 -15.19
N PHE A 148 -4.60 3.89 -13.89
CA PHE A 148 -3.45 3.25 -13.27
C PHE A 148 -3.54 1.72 -13.31
N LEU A 149 -4.70 1.15 -12.94
CA LEU A 149 -4.92 -0.30 -12.97
C LEU A 149 -4.85 -0.85 -14.39
N GLU A 150 -5.46 -0.17 -15.37
CA GLU A 150 -5.40 -0.57 -16.77
C GLU A 150 -3.95 -0.59 -17.27
N HIS A 151 -3.21 0.50 -17.07
CA HIS A 151 -1.82 0.59 -17.53
C HIS A 151 -0.96 -0.53 -16.92
N THR A 152 -1.06 -0.74 -15.62
CA THR A 152 -0.18 -1.65 -14.87
C THR A 152 -0.55 -3.13 -15.02
N LEU A 153 -1.84 -3.46 -15.16
CA LEU A 153 -2.29 -4.82 -15.39
C LEU A 153 -2.19 -5.26 -16.86
N HIS A 154 -2.26 -4.33 -17.82
CA HIS A 154 -2.10 -4.64 -19.25
C HIS A 154 -0.63 -4.65 -19.71
N ALA A 155 0.23 -3.76 -19.23
CA ALA A 155 1.64 -3.70 -19.63
C ALA A 155 2.39 -5.02 -19.38
N GLN A 156 2.02 -5.77 -18.34
CA GLN A 156 2.63 -7.07 -18.03
C GLN A 156 2.19 -8.20 -18.98
N LYS A 157 1.00 -8.10 -19.59
CA LYS A 157 0.55 -9.08 -20.59
C LYS A 157 1.48 -9.07 -21.81
N THR A 158 1.80 -7.89 -22.31
CA THR A 158 2.67 -7.72 -23.49
C THR A 158 4.09 -8.20 -23.22
N GLN A 159 4.65 -7.90 -22.03
CA GLN A 159 6.00 -8.37 -21.66
C GLN A 159 6.05 -9.90 -21.47
N ASN A 160 5.04 -10.50 -20.85
CA ASN A 160 5.00 -11.95 -20.65
C ASN A 160 4.77 -12.72 -21.97
N GLN A 161 4.01 -12.14 -22.90
CA GLN A 161 3.79 -12.73 -24.22
C GLN A 161 5.08 -12.67 -25.07
N ALA A 162 5.72 -11.50 -25.13
CA ALA A 162 7.02 -11.35 -25.80
C ALA A 162 8.11 -12.26 -25.22
N ARG A 163 8.09 -12.53 -23.90
CA ARG A 163 9.02 -13.47 -23.27
C ARG A 163 8.72 -14.93 -23.63
N LYS A 164 7.46 -15.34 -23.75
CA LYS A 164 7.10 -16.70 -24.16
C LYS A 164 7.46 -16.97 -25.61
N ASP A 165 7.18 -16.03 -26.50
CA ASP A 165 7.48 -16.17 -27.93
C ASP A 165 9.00 -16.34 -28.16
N LYS A 166 9.82 -15.63 -27.38
CA LYS A 166 11.29 -15.71 -27.45
C LYS A 166 11.91 -17.03 -26.96
N PHE A 167 11.17 -17.85 -26.21
CA PHE A 167 11.62 -19.18 -25.75
C PHE A 167 11.06 -20.32 -26.61
N GLN A 168 10.25 -20.01 -27.62
CA GLN A 168 9.65 -20.99 -28.54
C GLN A 168 10.39 -21.10 -29.88
N ASP A 169 11.30 -20.16 -30.15
CA ASP A 169 12.17 -20.10 -31.34
C ASP A 169 13.59 -20.66 -31.09
N ASP A 170 13.87 -21.20 -29.90
CA ASP A 170 15.11 -21.91 -29.50
C ASP A 170 14.84 -23.40 -29.25
#